data_AF-A0A2U1MU62-F1
#
_entry.id   AF-A0A2U1MU62-F1
#
_cell.length_a   1.000
_cell.length_b   1.000
_cell.length_c   1.000
_cell.angle_alpha   90.00
_cell.angle_beta   90.00
_cell.angle_gamma   90.00
#
_symmetry.space_group_name_H-M   'P 1'
#
loop_
_entity.id
_entity.type
_entity.pdbx_description
1 polymer ?
#
loop_
_entity_poly.entity_id
_entity_poly.type
_entity_poly.pdbx_seq_one_letter_code
_entity_poly.pdbx_strand_id
1 'polypeptide(L)'
;MYITSRETGFSKALESAKEIAIEMNIDPVFVRKRKIIRKRHFDENQNDVSSSVPQPLEESFKKNYFLAVVDQAIVSLNSRFEQYQEYEKTFVELKLLVHRCLKKKWDINDIN
;
A
#
# COMPACT_ATOMS: atom_id res chain seq x y z
N MET A 1 -9.76 5.83 -9.93
CA MET A 1 -8.45 5.16 -9.77
C MET A 1 -8.28 4.49 -8.39
N TYR A 2 -8.67 5.13 -7.28
CA TYR A 2 -8.62 4.57 -5.91
C TYR A 2 -9.58 3.39 -5.68
N ILE A 3 -10.85 3.54 -6.06
CA ILE A 3 -11.93 2.55 -5.80
C ILE A 3 -11.70 1.26 -6.59
N THR A 4 -11.23 1.39 -7.84
CA THR A 4 -10.94 0.27 -8.74
C THR A 4 -9.91 -0.71 -8.17
N SER A 5 -8.87 -0.23 -7.48
CA SER A 5 -7.85 -1.09 -6.86
C SER A 5 -8.39 -1.85 -5.65
N ARG A 6 -9.30 -1.23 -4.89
CA ARG A 6 -9.89 -1.82 -3.68
C ARG A 6 -10.96 -2.87 -4.00
N GLU A 7 -11.79 -2.61 -5.01
CA GLU A 7 -12.92 -3.47 -5.39
C GLU A 7 -12.52 -4.57 -6.39
N THR A 8 -11.78 -4.21 -7.45
CA THR A 8 -11.45 -5.13 -8.55
C THR A 8 -9.99 -5.59 -8.55
N GLY A 9 -9.11 -4.89 -7.81
CA GLY A 9 -7.68 -5.20 -7.79
C GLY A 9 -7.36 -6.54 -7.14
N PHE A 10 -8.15 -6.96 -6.15
CA PHE A 10 -7.96 -8.26 -5.51
C PHE A 10 -8.17 -9.42 -6.50
N SER A 11 -9.25 -9.38 -7.28
CA SER A 11 -9.56 -10.46 -8.23
C SER A 11 -8.49 -10.58 -9.31
N LYS A 12 -7.99 -9.46 -9.84
CA LYS A 12 -6.91 -9.43 -10.82
C LYS A 12 -5.58 -9.95 -10.24
N ALA A 13 -5.22 -9.47 -9.05
CA ALA A 13 -4.00 -9.94 -8.38
C ALA A 13 -4.08 -11.44 -8.05
N LEU A 14 -5.25 -11.92 -7.67
CA LEU A 14 -5.50 -13.34 -7.43
C LEU A 14 -5.35 -14.16 -8.72
N GLU A 15 -5.92 -13.69 -9.83
CA GLU A 15 -5.79 -14.34 -11.14
C GLU A 15 -4.32 -14.43 -11.57
N SER A 16 -3.56 -13.34 -11.52
CA SER A 16 -2.13 -13.37 -11.83
C SER A 16 -1.33 -14.27 -10.88
N ALA A 17 -1.66 -14.30 -9.59
CA ALA A 17 -1.00 -15.21 -8.65
C ALA A 17 -1.27 -16.68 -8.97
N LYS A 18 -2.50 -17.01 -9.41
CA LYS A 18 -2.87 -18.36 -9.86
C LYS A 18 -2.10 -18.74 -11.13
N GLU A 19 -1.99 -17.84 -12.09
CA GLU A 19 -1.22 -18.05 -13.33
C GLU A 19 0.25 -18.37 -13.01
N ILE A 20 0.90 -17.57 -12.15
CA ILE A 20 2.28 -17.80 -11.73
C ILE A 20 2.43 -19.15 -11.01
N ALA A 21 1.51 -19.50 -10.13
CA ALA A 21 1.56 -20.79 -9.43
C ALA A 21 1.47 -21.96 -10.41
N ILE A 22 0.58 -21.89 -11.40
CA ILE A 22 0.45 -22.90 -12.46
C ILE A 22 1.74 -22.97 -13.29
N GLU A 23 2.31 -21.84 -13.68
CA GLU A 23 3.60 -21.77 -14.39
C GLU A 23 4.72 -22.44 -13.60
N MET A 24 4.73 -22.24 -12.28
CA MET A 24 5.69 -22.85 -11.36
C MET A 24 5.37 -24.32 -11.02
N ASN A 25 4.32 -24.90 -11.61
CA ASN A 25 3.83 -26.25 -11.31
C ASN A 25 3.48 -26.45 -9.83
N ILE A 26 2.94 -25.40 -9.20
CA ILE A 26 2.46 -25.34 -7.82
C ILE A 26 0.93 -25.24 -7.85
N ASP A 27 0.26 -25.99 -6.97
CA ASP A 27 -1.19 -25.94 -6.84
C ASP A 27 -1.67 -24.56 -6.31
N PRO A 28 -2.51 -23.81 -7.05
CA PRO A 28 -2.91 -22.45 -6.68
C PRO A 28 -4.01 -22.43 -5.60
N VAL A 29 -3.73 -23.00 -4.43
CA VAL A 29 -4.68 -23.15 -3.32
C VAL A 29 -4.20 -22.37 -2.09
N PHE A 30 -5.13 -21.67 -1.43
CA PHE A 30 -4.85 -21.09 -0.12
C PHE A 30 -4.69 -22.21 0.92
N VAL A 31 -3.45 -22.40 1.40
CA VAL A 31 -3.14 -23.43 2.39
C VAL A 31 -3.70 -23.05 3.76
N ARG A 32 -4.59 -23.89 4.30
CA ARG A 32 -5.11 -23.72 5.66
C ARG A 32 -4.04 -24.09 6.69
N LYS A 33 -3.59 -23.12 7.48
CA LYS A 33 -2.72 -23.39 8.63
C LYS A 33 -3.42 -24.31 9.62
N ARG A 34 -2.65 -25.24 10.21
CA ARG A 34 -3.15 -26.13 11.27
C ARG A 34 -3.60 -25.30 12.46
N LYS A 35 -4.87 -25.47 12.89
CA LYS A 35 -5.35 -24.89 14.16
C LYS A 35 -4.71 -25.71 15.29
N ILE A 36 -3.83 -25.08 16.06
CA ILE A 36 -3.25 -25.71 17.25
C ILE A 36 -4.30 -25.62 18.36
N ILE A 37 -4.79 -26.77 18.81
CA ILE A 37 -5.73 -26.87 19.93
C ILE A 37 -4.95 -27.32 21.15
N ARG A 38 -4.93 -26.48 22.19
CA ARG A 38 -4.39 -26.86 23.51
C ARG A 38 -5.44 -27.62 24.31
N LYS A 39 -5.00 -28.51 25.20
CA LYS A 39 -5.88 -29.07 26.24
C LYS A 39 -6.40 -27.92 27.11
N ARG A 40 -7.69 -28.01 27.46
CA ARG A 40 -8.38 -27.05 28.31
C ARG A 40 -8.57 -27.61 29.70
N HIS A 41 -8.67 -26.72 30.69
CA HIS A 41 -9.09 -27.10 32.04
C HIS A 41 -10.61 -27.24 32.09
N PHE A 42 -11.11 -28.04 33.04
CA PHE A 42 -12.53 -28.40 33.16
C PHE A 42 -13.45 -27.17 33.25
N ASP A 43 -12.98 -26.10 33.90
CA ASP A 43 -13.76 -24.88 34.13
C ASP A 43 -13.56 -23.80 33.04
N GLU A 44 -12.80 -24.05 31.96
CA GLU A 44 -12.62 -23.07 30.88
C GLU A 44 -13.87 -22.97 29.99
N ASN A 45 -14.54 -21.83 30.00
CA ASN A 45 -15.68 -21.53 29.13
C ASN A 45 -15.31 -21.60 27.62
N GLN A 46 -16.24 -22.09 26.79
CA GLN A 46 -16.03 -22.32 25.37
C GLN A 46 -15.90 -21.05 24.50
N ASN A 47 -16.15 -19.87 25.06
CA ASN A 47 -16.54 -18.68 24.31
C ASN A 47 -15.43 -18.00 23.48
N ASP A 48 -14.16 -18.33 23.67
CA ASP A 48 -13.08 -17.47 23.16
C ASP A 48 -12.32 -17.95 21.91
N VAL A 49 -12.59 -19.15 21.37
CA VAL A 49 -11.72 -19.69 20.28
C VAL A 49 -12.47 -20.29 19.08
N SER A 50 -13.79 -20.50 19.16
CA SER A 50 -14.52 -21.27 18.14
C SER A 50 -15.83 -20.66 17.66
N SER A 51 -16.24 -19.49 18.17
CA SER A 51 -17.55 -18.91 17.85
C SER A 51 -17.60 -18.09 16.56
N SER A 52 -16.46 -17.81 15.91
CA SER A 52 -16.51 -17.28 14.55
C SER A 52 -16.58 -18.43 13.54
N VAL A 53 -17.64 -18.44 12.74
CA VAL A 53 -17.74 -19.30 11.55
C VAL A 53 -16.45 -19.11 10.74
N PRO A 54 -15.72 -20.18 10.39
CA PRO A 54 -14.51 -20.05 9.59
C PRO A 54 -14.85 -19.34 8.28
N GLN A 55 -14.38 -18.10 8.12
CA GLN A 55 -14.53 -17.40 6.85
C GLN A 55 -13.70 -18.13 5.78
N PRO A 56 -14.10 -18.07 4.50
CA PRO A 56 -13.27 -18.53 3.41
C PRO A 56 -11.87 -17.93 3.53
N LEU A 57 -10.84 -18.75 3.34
CA LEU A 57 -9.46 -18.34 3.61
C LEU A 57 -9.05 -17.15 2.71
N GLU A 58 -9.54 -17.16 1.47
CA GLU A 58 -9.42 -16.06 0.52
C GLU A 58 -10.03 -14.75 1.04
N GLU A 59 -11.26 -14.79 1.59
CA GLU A 59 -11.90 -13.60 2.17
C GLU A 59 -11.13 -13.08 3.38
N SER A 60 -10.62 -13.99 4.22
CA SER A 60 -9.80 -13.61 5.38
C SER A 60 -8.49 -12.95 4.95
N PHE A 61 -7.85 -13.45 3.89
CA PHE A 61 -6.63 -12.90 3.32
C PHE A 61 -6.90 -11.53 2.68
N LYS A 62 -8.00 -11.40 1.94
CA LYS A 62 -8.43 -10.12 1.36
C LYS A 62 -8.57 -9.04 2.43
N LYS A 63 -9.32 -9.34 3.51
CA LYS A 63 -9.62 -8.37 4.57
C LYS A 63 -8.41 -8.05 5.44
N ASN A 64 -7.72 -9.09 5.92
CA ASN A 64 -6.67 -8.92 6.94
C ASN A 64 -5.32 -8.53 6.38
N TYR A 65 -5.07 -8.79 5.08
CA TYR A 65 -3.77 -8.56 4.48
C TYR A 65 -3.86 -7.63 3.28
N PHE A 66 -4.57 -8.05 2.23
CA PHE A 66 -4.58 -7.30 0.96
C PHE A 66 -5.03 -5.86 1.13
N LEU A 67 -6.19 -5.64 1.77
CA LEU A 67 -6.72 -4.29 1.99
C LEU A 67 -5.79 -3.44 2.85
N ALA A 68 -5.22 -4.01 3.91
CA ALA A 68 -4.31 -3.29 4.80
C ALA A 68 -3.05 -2.82 4.06
N VAL A 69 -2.45 -3.69 3.23
CA VAL A 69 -1.26 -3.35 2.43
C VAL A 69 -1.58 -2.28 1.39
N VAL A 70 -2.71 -2.41 0.68
CA VAL A 70 -3.13 -1.44 -0.34
C VAL A 70 -3.41 -0.08 0.28
N ASP A 71 -4.13 -0.04 1.40
CA ASP A 71 -4.45 1.20 2.10
C ASP A 71 -3.18 1.90 2.58
N GLN A 72 -2.25 1.14 3.15
CA GLN A 72 -0.96 1.69 3.61
C GLN A 72 -0.12 2.24 2.45
N ALA A 73 -0.08 1.54 1.32
CA ALA A 73 0.63 2.00 0.13
C ALA A 73 0.05 3.32 -0.38
N ILE A 74 -1.28 3.46 -0.38
CA ILE A 74 -1.95 4.68 -0.83
C ILE A 74 -1.62 5.86 0.08
N VAL A 75 -1.72 5.67 1.40
CA VAL A 75 -1.35 6.72 2.37
C VAL A 75 0.10 7.13 2.19
N SER A 76 1.01 6.15 2.04
CA SER A 76 2.43 6.41 1.83
C SER A 76 2.70 7.19 0.54
N LEU A 77 2.04 6.83 -0.56
CA LEU A 77 2.21 7.50 -1.85
C LEU A 77 1.64 8.92 -1.83
N ASN A 78 0.46 9.12 -1.26
CA ASN A 78 -0.15 10.45 -1.13
C ASN A 78 0.75 11.40 -0.34
N SER A 79 1.30 10.94 0.79
CA SER A 79 2.23 11.72 1.58
C SER A 79 3.48 12.13 0.78
N ARG A 80 4.02 11.23 -0.05
CA ARG A 80 5.16 11.57 -0.94
C ARG A 80 4.77 12.58 -2.03
N PHE A 81 3.57 12.45 -2.60
CA PHE A 81 3.10 13.41 -3.61
C PHE A 81 2.92 14.82 -3.04
N GLU A 82 2.40 14.93 -1.81
CA GLU A 82 2.31 16.21 -1.11
C GLU A 82 3.69 16.84 -0.89
N GLN A 83 4.68 16.04 -0.46
CA GLN A 83 6.07 16.50 -0.32
C GLN A 83 6.65 16.99 -1.66
N TYR A 84 6.37 16.31 -2.77
CA TYR A 84 6.85 16.75 -4.08
C TYR A 84 6.25 18.09 -4.51
N GLN A 85 4.99 18.38 -4.18
CA GLN A 85 4.39 19.68 -4.45
C GLN A 85 5.06 20.80 -3.65
N GLU A 86 5.53 20.52 -2.43
CA GLU A 86 6.29 21.48 -1.65
C GLU A 86 7.68 21.72 -2.25
N TYR A 87 8.38 20.67 -2.66
CA TYR A 87 9.67 20.81 -3.35
C TYR A 87 9.54 21.60 -4.65
N GLU A 88 8.48 21.39 -5.43
CA GLU A 88 8.24 22.17 -6.64
C GLU A 88 8.19 23.68 -6.36
N LYS A 89 7.51 24.10 -5.28
CA LYS A 89 7.48 25.51 -4.86
C LYS A 89 8.88 26.03 -4.54
N THR A 90 9.66 25.28 -3.76
CA THR A 90 11.04 25.65 -3.41
C THR A 90 11.92 25.78 -4.67
N PHE A 91 11.82 24.86 -5.62
CA PHE A 91 12.57 24.93 -6.87
C PHE A 91 12.18 26.14 -7.73
N VAL A 92 10.89 26.48 -7.80
CA VAL A 92 10.40 27.67 -8.51
C VAL A 92 10.95 28.96 -7.86
N GLU A 93 10.94 29.04 -6.53
CA GLU A 93 11.48 30.19 -5.79
C GLU A 93 12.98 30.37 -6.02
N LEU A 94 13.75 29.28 -5.95
CA LEU A 94 15.19 29.29 -6.22
C LEU A 94 15.49 29.73 -7.65
N LYS A 95 14.72 29.23 -8.63
CA LYS A 95 14.88 29.63 -10.04
C LYS A 95 14.60 31.12 -10.24
N LEU A 96 13.56 31.66 -9.61
CA LEU A 96 13.27 33.09 -9.64
C LEU A 96 14.37 33.92 -8.97
N LEU A 97 14.92 33.46 -7.85
CA LEU A 97 16.02 34.14 -7.17
C LEU A 97 17.28 34.19 -8.05
N VAL A 98 17.67 33.07 -8.66
CA VAL A 98 18.80 33.00 -9.59
C VAL A 98 18.60 33.97 -10.76
N HIS A 99 17.41 33.97 -11.37
CA HIS A 99 17.10 34.90 -12.46
C HIS A 99 17.22 36.36 -12.04
N ARG A 100 16.68 36.73 -10.86
CA ARG A 100 16.80 38.09 -10.30
C ARG A 100 18.25 38.48 -10.03
N CYS A 101 19.05 37.57 -9.47
CA CYS A 101 20.48 37.81 -9.20
C CYS A 101 21.27 38.03 -10.49
N LEU A 102 20.99 37.25 -11.53
CA LEU A 102 21.61 37.44 -12.84
C LEU A 102 21.22 38.78 -13.45
N LYS A 103 19.93 39.12 -13.45
CA LYS A 103 19.43 40.41 -13.97
C LYS A 103 20.10 41.60 -13.27
N LYS A 104 20.12 41.61 -11.93
CA LYS A 104 20.83 42.63 -11.16
C LYS A 104 22.32 42.74 -11.53
N LYS A 105 22.98 41.61 -11.80
CA LYS A 105 24.40 41.59 -12.17
C LYS A 105 24.64 42.18 -13.57
N TRP A 106 23.75 41.94 -14.52
CA TRP A 106 23.78 42.59 -15.84
C TRP A 106 23.50 44.09 -15.74
N ASP A 107 22.43 44.47 -15.04
CA ASP A 107 22.06 45.89 -14.87
C ASP A 107 23.18 46.70 -14.21
N ILE A 108 23.96 46.12 -13.28
CA ILE A 108 25.14 46.77 -12.66
C ILE A 108 26.32 46.89 -13.62
N ASN A 109 26.54 45.90 -14.48
CA ASN A 109 27.64 45.90 -15.44
C ASN A 109 27.40 46.84 -16.62
N ASP A 110 26.14 47.15 -16.95
CA ASP A 110 25.77 48.08 -18.03
C ASP A 110 25.82 49.57 -17.60
N ILE A 111 25.97 49.85 -16.29
CA ILE A 111 26.05 51.21 -15.72
C ILE A 111 27.52 51.67 -15.53
N ASN A 112 28.51 50.77 -15.69
CA ASN A 112 29.95 51.05 -15.65
C ASN A 112 30.55 51.03 -17.06
#